data_AF-A0A151CHD0-F1
#
_entry.id   AF-A0A151CHD0-F1
#
_cell.length_a   1.000
_cell.length_b   1.000
_cell.length_c   1.000
_cell.angle_alpha   90.00
_cell.angle_beta   90.00
_cell.angle_gamma   90.00
#
_symmetry.space_group_name_H-M   'P 1'
#
loop_
_entity.id
_entity.type
_entity.pdbx_description
1 polymer ?
#
loop_
_entity_poly.entity_id
_entity_poly.type
_entity_poly.pdbx_seq_one_letter_code
_entity_poly.pdbx_strand_id
1 'polypeptide(L)'
;MLNTLKHKLITLLQLILVITYIVFEEVIWEGIAHPIYRYVHSLKILQKVEAKLHAVNAYVILVLFVAMLASVEALGLYAGYLFVSGNVAIGLSIYLTKIPIAAFTFWMFRVTEDKLMQFGWFKWIYEKIMAFIDWLKSLEIYQSTMQKLKTTKEKIKQFFRAIKKKYFSKESTFVARMKRLYKSIKQTLKRQ
;
A
#
# COMPACT_ATOMS: atom_id res chain seq x y z
N MET A 1 37.16 -16.34 -8.10
CA MET A 1 36.80 -14.95 -7.70
C MET A 1 35.58 -14.40 -8.46
N LEU A 2 35.51 -14.47 -9.79
CA LEU A 2 34.36 -13.93 -10.56
C LEU A 2 33.00 -14.53 -10.17
N ASN A 3 32.92 -15.85 -9.96
CA ASN A 3 31.66 -16.50 -9.56
C ASN A 3 31.17 -16.04 -8.19
N THR A 4 32.07 -15.86 -7.22
CA THR A 4 31.72 -15.44 -5.85
C THR A 4 31.22 -13.98 -5.83
N LEU A 5 31.79 -13.11 -6.66
CA LEU A 5 31.31 -11.74 -6.87
C LEU A 5 29.94 -11.72 -7.56
N LYS A 6 29.73 -12.52 -8.62
CA LYS A 6 28.44 -12.67 -9.28
C LYS A 6 27.36 -13.15 -8.31
N HIS A 7 27.64 -14.18 -7.52
CA HIS A 7 26.70 -14.68 -6.51
C HIS A 7 26.34 -13.60 -5.49
N LYS A 8 27.33 -12.87 -4.95
CA LYS A 8 27.06 -11.75 -4.02
C LYS A 8 26.21 -10.65 -4.65
N LEU A 9 26.48 -10.29 -5.91
CA LEU A 9 25.72 -9.25 -6.61
C LEU A 9 24.28 -9.68 -6.88
N ILE A 10 24.08 -10.93 -7.30
CA ILE A 10 22.76 -11.54 -7.50
C ILE A 10 21.99 -11.58 -6.18
N THR A 11 22.64 -11.99 -5.07
CA THR A 11 22.02 -12.01 -3.75
C THR A 11 21.66 -10.62 -3.25
N LEU A 12 22.49 -9.60 -3.50
CA LEU A 12 22.18 -8.22 -3.16
C LEU A 12 21.00 -7.68 -3.96
N LEU A 13 20.96 -7.94 -5.27
CA LEU A 13 19.82 -7.58 -6.11
C LEU A 13 18.54 -8.28 -5.66
N GLN A 14 18.60 -9.59 -5.38
CA GLN A 14 17.49 -10.36 -4.82
C GLN A 14 17.02 -9.77 -3.49
N LEU A 15 17.93 -9.39 -2.60
CA LEU A 15 17.59 -8.76 -1.33
C LEU A 15 16.86 -7.42 -1.54
N ILE A 16 17.35 -6.56 -2.42
CA ILE A 16 16.71 -5.27 -2.74
C ILE A 16 15.32 -5.49 -3.32
N LEU A 17 15.17 -6.43 -4.26
CA LEU A 17 13.88 -6.77 -4.85
C LEU A 17 12.91 -7.32 -3.82
N VAL A 18 13.35 -8.23 -2.95
CA VAL A 18 12.54 -8.83 -1.88
C VAL A 18 12.11 -7.77 -0.87
N ILE A 19 13.01 -6.89 -0.42
CA ILE A 19 12.68 -5.80 0.52
C ILE A 19 11.68 -4.86 -0.14
N THR A 20 11.91 -4.46 -1.40
CA THR A 20 11.01 -3.59 -2.14
C THR A 20 9.63 -4.24 -2.26
N TYR A 21 9.57 -5.51 -2.67
CA TYR A 21 8.31 -6.24 -2.78
C TYR A 21 7.59 -6.37 -1.44
N ILE A 22 8.30 -6.68 -0.34
CA ILE A 22 7.71 -6.78 1.00
C ILE A 22 7.19 -5.43 1.50
N VAL A 23 7.93 -4.35 1.28
CA VAL A 23 7.45 -3.00 1.64
C VAL A 23 6.20 -2.68 0.84
N PHE A 24 6.19 -2.96 -0.46
CA PHE A 24 4.99 -2.79 -1.29
C PHE A 24 3.85 -3.69 -0.82
N GLU A 25 4.09 -4.97 -0.52
CA GLU A 25 3.06 -5.91 -0.09
C GLU A 25 2.49 -5.51 1.28
N GLU A 26 3.30 -5.26 2.29
CA GLU A 26 2.82 -4.87 3.62
C GLU A 26 2.13 -3.48 3.59
N VAL A 27 2.71 -2.49 2.89
CA VAL A 27 2.14 -1.13 2.83
C VAL A 27 0.90 -1.07 1.95
N ILE A 28 0.91 -1.70 0.77
CA ILE A 28 -0.22 -1.67 -0.16
C ILE A 28 -1.29 -2.66 0.30
N TRP A 29 -0.96 -3.89 0.67
CA TRP A 29 -1.97 -4.89 1.04
C TRP A 29 -2.64 -4.55 2.38
N GLU A 30 -1.86 -4.35 3.45
CA GLU A 30 -2.46 -4.06 4.76
C GLU A 30 -2.88 -2.59 4.91
N GLY A 31 -2.11 -1.65 4.37
CA GLY A 31 -2.37 -0.22 4.52
C GLY A 31 -3.51 0.29 3.64
N ILE A 32 -3.64 -0.24 2.41
CA ILE A 32 -4.54 0.32 1.39
C ILE A 32 -5.56 -0.73 0.93
N ALA A 33 -5.13 -1.91 0.47
CA ALA A 33 -6.00 -2.90 -0.16
C ALA A 33 -7.01 -3.50 0.81
N HIS A 34 -6.63 -3.85 2.05
CA HIS A 34 -7.55 -4.41 3.03
C HIS A 34 -8.64 -3.43 3.50
N PRO A 35 -8.32 -2.18 3.90
CA PRO A 35 -9.34 -1.20 4.25
C PRO A 35 -10.18 -0.78 3.03
N ILE A 36 -9.57 -0.62 1.86
CA ILE A 36 -10.31 -0.28 0.64
C ILE A 36 -11.20 -1.44 0.22
N TYR A 37 -10.74 -2.69 0.22
CA TYR A 37 -11.60 -3.84 -0.09
C TYR A 37 -12.84 -3.90 0.81
N ARG A 38 -12.67 -3.70 2.13
CA ARG A 38 -13.81 -3.62 3.05
C ARG A 38 -14.71 -2.40 2.79
N TYR A 39 -14.10 -1.24 2.54
CA TYR A 39 -14.84 0.01 2.31
C TYR A 39 -15.61 -0.05 0.99
N VAL A 40 -14.97 -0.50 -0.06
CA VAL A 40 -15.52 -0.72 -1.41
C VAL A 40 -16.67 -1.71 -1.37
N HIS A 41 -16.51 -2.86 -0.72
CA HIS A 41 -17.59 -3.85 -0.59
C HIS A 41 -18.77 -3.32 0.24
N SER A 42 -18.55 -2.33 1.11
CA SER A 42 -19.62 -1.66 1.87
C SER A 42 -20.35 -0.57 1.11
N LEU A 43 -19.80 -0.07 -0.02
CA LEU A 43 -20.37 1.03 -0.78
C LEU A 43 -21.30 0.53 -1.89
N LYS A 44 -22.61 0.69 -1.70
CA LYS A 44 -23.67 0.39 -2.70
C LYS A 44 -23.45 1.09 -4.06
N ILE A 45 -22.72 2.20 -4.08
CA ILE A 45 -22.38 2.93 -5.32
C ILE A 45 -21.44 2.09 -6.19
N LEU A 46 -20.47 1.40 -5.60
CA LEU A 46 -19.50 0.60 -6.36
C LEU A 46 -20.15 -0.65 -6.95
N GLN A 47 -21.16 -1.22 -6.31
CA GLN A 47 -21.96 -2.31 -6.89
C GLN A 47 -22.68 -1.90 -8.19
N LYS A 48 -23.16 -0.64 -8.26
CA LYS A 48 -23.75 -0.10 -9.50
C LYS A 48 -22.68 0.12 -10.58
N VAL A 49 -21.48 0.54 -10.19
CA VAL A 49 -20.35 0.73 -11.11
C VAL A 49 -19.88 -0.63 -11.64
N GLU A 50 -19.78 -1.64 -10.78
CA GLU A 50 -19.46 -3.02 -11.13
C GLU A 50 -20.45 -3.59 -12.15
N ALA A 51 -21.76 -3.47 -11.90
CA ALA A 51 -22.78 -3.89 -12.87
C ALA A 51 -22.64 -3.18 -14.23
N LYS A 52 -22.32 -1.87 -14.23
CA LYS A 52 -22.04 -1.13 -15.47
C LYS A 52 -20.77 -1.62 -16.15
N LEU A 53 -19.69 -1.87 -15.41
CA LEU A 53 -18.44 -2.40 -15.95
C LEU A 53 -18.67 -3.79 -16.58
N HIS A 54 -19.50 -4.64 -15.98
CA HIS A 54 -19.90 -5.91 -16.58
C HIS A 54 -20.75 -5.76 -17.85
N ALA A 55 -21.49 -4.67 -18.02
CA ALA A 55 -22.21 -4.37 -19.26
C ALA A 55 -21.32 -3.79 -20.39
N VAL A 56 -20.14 -3.28 -20.06
CA VAL A 56 -19.23 -2.60 -21.02
C VAL A 56 -18.38 -3.61 -21.80
N ASN A 57 -18.06 -3.31 -23.06
CA ASN A 57 -17.21 -4.14 -23.91
C ASN A 57 -15.77 -4.27 -23.32
N ALA A 58 -15.17 -5.45 -23.43
CA ALA A 58 -13.81 -5.75 -23.00
C ALA A 58 -12.76 -4.77 -23.56
N TYR A 59 -12.90 -4.32 -24.82
CA TYR A 59 -11.99 -3.33 -25.42
C TYR A 59 -12.03 -1.98 -24.70
N VAL A 60 -13.23 -1.52 -24.32
CA VAL A 60 -13.40 -0.25 -23.60
C VAL A 60 -12.80 -0.35 -22.20
N ILE A 61 -12.98 -1.50 -21.54
CA ILE A 61 -12.38 -1.77 -20.22
C ILE A 61 -10.85 -1.78 -20.32
N LEU A 62 -10.29 -2.39 -21.36
CA LEU A 62 -8.85 -2.38 -21.59
C LEU A 62 -8.31 -0.96 -21.75
N VAL A 63 -8.95 -0.13 -22.58
CA VAL A 63 -8.54 1.26 -22.78
C VAL A 63 -8.66 2.04 -21.47
N LEU A 64 -9.76 1.90 -20.73
CA LEU A 64 -9.93 2.54 -19.43
C LEU A 64 -8.84 2.10 -18.45
N PHE A 65 -8.55 0.80 -18.38
CA PHE A 65 -7.54 0.25 -17.48
C PHE A 65 -6.16 0.80 -17.80
N VAL A 66 -5.75 0.77 -19.08
CA VAL A 66 -4.47 1.31 -19.53
C VAL A 66 -4.38 2.81 -19.29
N ALA A 67 -5.45 3.57 -19.56
CA ALA A 67 -5.48 5.02 -19.31
C ALA A 67 -5.33 5.35 -17.82
N MET A 68 -6.03 4.61 -16.95
CA MET A 68 -5.91 4.78 -15.50
C MET A 68 -4.51 4.40 -15.00
N LEU A 69 -3.96 3.29 -15.49
CA LEU A 69 -2.61 2.85 -15.15
C LEU A 69 -1.56 3.88 -15.60
N ALA A 70 -1.64 4.35 -16.85
CA ALA A 70 -0.75 5.38 -17.39
C ALA A 70 -0.85 6.69 -16.59
N SER A 71 -2.05 7.06 -16.13
CA SER A 71 -2.24 8.25 -15.30
C SER A 71 -1.53 8.12 -13.94
N VAL A 72 -1.61 6.96 -13.30
CA VAL A 72 -0.91 6.70 -12.01
C VAL A 72 0.60 6.76 -12.19
N GLU A 73 1.12 6.18 -13.27
CA GLU A 73 2.55 6.22 -13.59
C GLU A 73 3.03 7.64 -13.92
N ALA A 74 2.25 8.39 -14.72
CA ALA A 74 2.54 9.77 -15.05
C ALA A 74 2.61 10.66 -13.79
N LEU A 75 1.66 10.50 -12.86
CA LEU A 75 1.69 11.20 -11.56
C LEU A 75 2.91 10.80 -10.73
N GLY A 76 3.30 9.52 -10.77
CA GLY A 76 4.51 9.03 -10.11
C GLY A 76 5.79 9.64 -10.65
N LEU A 77 5.95 9.67 -11.98
CA LEU A 77 7.09 10.27 -12.65
C LEU A 77 7.15 11.78 -12.43
N TYR A 78 6.01 12.46 -12.50
CA TYR A 78 5.94 13.90 -12.26
C TYR A 78 6.27 14.26 -10.80
N ALA A 79 5.79 13.49 -9.83
CA ALA A 79 6.21 13.64 -8.44
C ALA A 79 7.73 13.43 -8.26
N GLY A 80 8.29 12.43 -8.94
CA GLY A 80 9.74 12.19 -8.98
C GLY A 80 10.53 13.38 -9.53
N TYR A 81 10.07 13.95 -10.65
CA TYR A 81 10.66 15.16 -11.22
C TYR A 81 10.62 16.34 -10.24
N LEU A 82 9.51 16.54 -9.53
CA LEU A 82 9.39 17.60 -8.54
C LEU A 82 10.30 17.40 -7.32
N PHE A 83 10.54 16.15 -6.91
CA PHE A 83 11.51 15.85 -5.86
C PHE A 83 12.92 16.25 -6.26
N VAL A 84 13.35 15.90 -7.48
CA VAL A 84 14.68 16.28 -8.00
C VAL A 84 14.79 17.79 -8.19
N SER A 85 13.69 18.46 -8.54
CA SER A 85 13.64 19.91 -8.73
C SER A 85 13.59 20.73 -7.42
N GLY A 86 13.64 20.07 -6.24
CA GLY A 86 13.60 20.74 -4.93
C GLY A 86 12.20 21.07 -4.41
N ASN A 87 11.15 20.83 -5.20
CA ASN A 87 9.75 21.07 -4.84
C ASN A 87 9.15 19.90 -4.05
N VAL A 88 9.79 19.53 -2.94
CA VAL A 88 9.50 18.29 -2.21
C VAL A 88 8.07 18.24 -1.67
N ALA A 89 7.56 19.35 -1.13
CA ALA A 89 6.21 19.40 -0.55
C ALA A 89 5.12 19.16 -1.62
N ILE A 90 5.27 19.78 -2.80
CA ILE A 90 4.32 19.61 -3.92
C ILE A 90 4.45 18.20 -4.50
N GLY A 91 5.67 17.71 -4.68
CA GLY A 91 5.93 16.33 -5.13
C GLY A 91 5.27 15.31 -4.19
N LEU A 92 5.35 15.52 -2.88
CA LEU A 92 4.73 14.65 -1.88
C LEU A 92 3.19 14.67 -1.97
N SER A 93 2.59 15.85 -2.14
CA SER A 93 1.14 15.99 -2.30
C SER A 93 0.63 15.24 -3.54
N ILE A 94 1.33 15.35 -4.66
CA ILE A 94 1.00 14.65 -5.91
C ILE A 94 1.18 13.15 -5.73
N TYR A 95 2.29 12.74 -5.10
CA TYR A 95 2.55 11.33 -4.81
C TYR A 95 1.46 10.70 -3.93
N LEU A 96 0.98 11.42 -2.91
CA LEU A 96 -0.13 10.96 -2.07
C LEU A 96 -1.45 10.87 -2.85
N THR A 97 -1.70 11.80 -3.77
CA THR A 97 -2.90 11.81 -4.61
C THR A 97 -2.98 10.58 -5.52
N LYS A 98 -1.85 10.01 -5.92
CA LYS A 98 -1.83 8.80 -6.75
C LYS A 98 -2.40 7.57 -6.03
N ILE A 99 -2.35 7.53 -4.69
CA ILE A 99 -2.74 6.37 -3.87
C ILE A 99 -4.21 5.95 -4.11
N PRO A 100 -5.21 6.85 -3.96
CA PRO A 100 -6.61 6.48 -4.21
C PRO A 100 -6.87 6.10 -5.67
N ILE A 101 -6.20 6.74 -6.63
CA ILE A 101 -6.34 6.43 -8.06
C ILE A 101 -5.80 5.02 -8.32
N ALA A 102 -4.61 4.70 -7.83
CA ALA A 102 -4.02 3.37 -7.93
C ALA A 102 -4.92 2.30 -7.31
N ALA A 103 -5.46 2.57 -6.12
CA ALA A 103 -6.38 1.65 -5.46
C ALA A 103 -7.66 1.40 -6.27
N PHE A 104 -8.22 2.45 -6.88
CA PHE A 104 -9.37 2.31 -7.76
C PHE A 104 -9.03 1.54 -9.05
N THR A 105 -7.86 1.78 -9.65
CA THR A 105 -7.36 1.03 -10.81
C THR A 105 -7.23 -0.47 -10.48
N PHE A 106 -6.66 -0.81 -9.32
CA PHE A 106 -6.56 -2.20 -8.85
C PHE A 106 -7.93 -2.83 -8.58
N TRP A 107 -8.86 -2.09 -7.99
CA TRP A 107 -10.22 -2.57 -7.80
C TRP A 107 -10.92 -2.84 -9.14
N MET A 108 -10.83 -1.90 -10.08
CA MET A 108 -11.42 -2.05 -11.41
C MET A 108 -10.84 -3.26 -12.13
N PHE A 109 -9.52 -3.41 -12.12
CA PHE A 109 -8.83 -4.59 -12.63
C PHE A 109 -9.41 -5.88 -12.06
N ARG A 110 -9.60 -5.95 -10.74
CA ARG A 110 -10.11 -7.15 -10.06
C ARG A 110 -11.54 -7.49 -10.47
N VAL A 111 -12.39 -6.48 -10.61
CA VAL A 111 -13.79 -6.64 -11.02
C VAL A 111 -13.89 -7.07 -12.49
N THR A 112 -13.00 -6.58 -13.34
CA THR A 112 -13.02 -6.87 -14.79
C THR A 112 -11.89 -7.81 -15.23
N GLU A 113 -11.34 -8.59 -14.30
CA GLU A 113 -10.18 -9.46 -14.54
C GLU A 113 -10.51 -10.46 -15.64
N ASP A 114 -11.69 -11.08 -15.55
CA ASP A 114 -12.25 -12.01 -16.53
C ASP A 114 -12.23 -11.46 -17.96
N LYS A 115 -12.59 -10.19 -18.14
CA LYS A 115 -12.62 -9.53 -19.45
C LYS A 115 -11.24 -9.14 -19.95
N LEU A 116 -10.36 -8.66 -19.07
CA LEU A 116 -8.99 -8.32 -19.44
C LEU A 116 -8.17 -9.56 -19.83
N MET A 117 -8.43 -10.71 -19.19
CA MET A 117 -7.77 -11.98 -19.52
C MET A 117 -8.22 -12.57 -20.87
N GLN A 118 -9.25 -12.03 -21.51
CA GLN A 118 -9.62 -12.42 -22.89
C GLN A 118 -8.56 -11.98 -23.91
N PHE A 119 -7.79 -10.94 -23.61
CA PHE A 119 -6.70 -10.49 -24.47
C PHE A 119 -5.46 -11.36 -24.23
N GLY A 120 -5.09 -12.18 -25.21
CA GLY A 120 -4.00 -13.16 -25.07
C GLY A 120 -2.64 -12.55 -24.66
N TRP A 121 -2.29 -11.38 -25.19
CA TRP A 121 -1.07 -10.66 -24.80
C TRP A 121 -1.13 -10.17 -23.35
N PHE A 122 -2.30 -9.71 -22.90
CA PHE A 122 -2.49 -9.21 -21.55
C PHE A 122 -2.39 -10.34 -20.54
N LYS A 123 -3.06 -11.47 -20.84
CA LYS A 123 -2.97 -12.70 -20.06
C LYS A 123 -1.53 -13.20 -19.94
N TRP A 124 -0.78 -13.20 -21.04
CA TRP A 124 0.64 -13.60 -21.02
C TRP A 124 1.48 -12.72 -20.09
N ILE A 125 1.33 -11.39 -20.17
CA ILE A 125 2.03 -10.46 -19.26
C ILE A 125 1.65 -10.75 -17.81
N TYR A 126 0.36 -10.90 -17.52
CA TYR A 126 -0.13 -11.17 -16.17
C TYR A 126 0.46 -12.46 -15.60
N GLU A 127 0.44 -13.55 -16.36
CA GLU A 127 1.03 -14.83 -15.95
C GLU A 127 2.54 -14.71 -15.68
N LYS A 128 3.26 -13.92 -16.49
CA LYS A 128 4.69 -13.65 -16.25
C LYS A 128 4.94 -12.86 -14.98
N ILE A 129 4.12 -11.85 -14.70
CA ILE A 129 4.19 -11.08 -13.45
C ILE A 129 3.90 -11.99 -12.26
N MET A 130 2.87 -12.82 -12.33
CA MET A 130 2.52 -13.76 -11.26
C MET A 130 3.62 -14.78 -11.02
N ALA A 131 4.19 -15.37 -12.08
CA ALA A 131 5.32 -16.29 -11.97
C ALA A 131 6.55 -15.62 -11.35
N PHE A 132 6.80 -14.35 -11.67
CA PHE A 132 7.88 -13.58 -11.05
C PHE A 132 7.62 -13.32 -9.56
N ILE A 133 6.39 -13.00 -9.18
CA ILE A 133 5.99 -12.84 -7.77
C ILE A 133 6.15 -14.16 -7.01
N ASP A 134 5.72 -15.28 -7.60
CA ASP A 134 5.83 -16.60 -6.97
C ASP A 134 7.29 -17.00 -6.82
N TRP A 135 8.13 -16.72 -7.82
CA TRP A 135 9.57 -16.87 -7.71
C TRP A 135 10.15 -16.02 -6.57
N LEU A 136 9.77 -14.74 -6.45
CA LEU A 136 10.20 -13.89 -5.33
C LEU A 136 9.78 -14.47 -3.97
N LYS A 137 8.56 -15.00 -3.86
CA LYS A 137 8.03 -15.62 -2.63
C LYS A 137 8.73 -16.94 -2.28
N SER A 138 9.24 -17.66 -3.28
CA SER A 138 10.01 -18.88 -3.07
C SER A 138 11.42 -18.63 -2.55
N LEU A 139 11.95 -17.41 -2.67
CA LEU A 139 13.28 -17.08 -2.15
C LEU A 139 13.31 -17.21 -0.62
N GLU A 140 14.32 -17.91 -0.10
CA GLU A 140 14.52 -18.08 1.36
C GLU A 140 14.62 -16.74 2.10
N ILE A 141 15.18 -15.71 1.43
CA ILE A 141 15.29 -14.34 1.94
C ILE A 141 13.89 -13.77 2.20
N TYR A 142 12.93 -13.99 1.30
CA TYR A 142 11.55 -13.54 1.46
C TYR A 142 10.89 -14.24 2.66
N GLN A 143 10.97 -15.57 2.70
CA GLN A 143 10.35 -16.36 3.77
C GLN A 143 10.92 -16.00 5.15
N SER A 144 12.24 -15.89 5.25
CA SER A 144 12.93 -15.52 6.49
C SER A 144 12.57 -14.10 6.94
N THR A 145 12.46 -13.16 6.00
CA THR A 145 12.07 -11.77 6.30
C THR A 145 10.62 -11.70 6.77
N MET A 146 9.71 -12.41 6.11
CA MET A 146 8.30 -12.47 6.47
C MET A 146 8.07 -13.08 7.86
N GLN A 147 8.81 -14.13 8.22
CA GLN A 147 8.76 -14.70 9.59
C GLN A 147 9.26 -13.71 10.66
N LYS A 148 10.35 -13.00 10.38
CA LYS A 148 10.87 -11.94 11.26
C LYS A 148 9.90 -10.78 11.39
N LEU A 149 9.22 -10.39 10.31
CA LEU A 149 8.20 -9.34 10.35
C LEU A 149 7.00 -9.74 11.20
N LYS A 150 6.45 -10.95 11.03
CA LYS A 150 5.32 -11.45 11.84
C LYS A 150 5.66 -11.45 13.34
N THR A 151 6.82 -11.96 13.71
CA THR A 151 7.26 -12.00 15.11
C THR A 151 7.50 -10.60 15.68
N THR A 152 8.06 -9.69 14.88
CA THR A 152 8.29 -8.29 15.27
C THR A 152 6.96 -7.54 15.46
N LYS A 153 6.00 -7.72 14.55
CA LYS A 153 4.67 -7.12 14.61
C LYS A 153 3.91 -7.55 15.87
N GLU A 154 3.97 -8.82 16.22
CA GLU A 154 3.37 -9.32 17.47
C GLU A 154 4.06 -8.74 18.71
N LYS A 155 5.39 -8.64 18.73
CA LYS A 155 6.12 -7.97 19.82
C LYS A 155 5.74 -6.50 19.95
N ILE A 156 5.64 -5.76 18.85
CA ILE A 156 5.22 -4.36 18.82
C ILE A 156 3.79 -4.24 19.36
N LYS A 157 2.87 -5.10 18.92
CA LYS A 157 1.47 -5.10 19.37
C LYS A 157 1.35 -5.40 20.86
N GLN A 158 2.14 -6.35 21.36
CA GLN A 158 2.22 -6.67 22.79
C GLN A 158 2.80 -5.52 23.60
N PHE A 159 3.88 -4.89 23.12
CA PHE A 159 4.48 -3.71 23.74
C PHE A 159 3.50 -2.53 23.76
N PHE A 160 2.79 -2.27 22.67
CA PHE A 160 1.78 -1.21 22.59
C PHE A 160 0.60 -1.49 23.52
N ARG A 161 0.15 -2.75 23.64
CA ARG A 161 -0.86 -3.17 24.64
C ARG A 161 -0.36 -2.98 26.07
N ALA A 162 0.89 -3.32 26.36
CA ALA A 162 1.51 -3.14 27.66
C ALA A 162 1.63 -1.65 28.03
N ILE A 163 2.10 -0.81 27.10
CA ILE A 163 2.12 0.64 27.24
C ILE A 163 0.72 1.19 27.46
N LYS A 164 -0.26 0.76 26.64
CA LYS A 164 -1.64 1.22 26.77
C LYS A 164 -2.23 0.87 28.13
N LYS A 165 -1.92 -0.32 28.67
CA LYS A 165 -2.36 -0.73 30.01
C LYS A 165 -1.63 0.04 31.12
N LYS A 166 -0.35 0.36 30.96
CA LYS A 166 0.48 1.05 31.97
C LYS A 166 0.28 2.56 32.00
N TYR A 167 0.10 3.19 30.84
CA TYR A 167 0.05 4.65 30.67
C TYR A 167 -1.31 5.19 30.24
N PHE A 168 -2.19 4.40 29.62
CA PHE A 168 -3.52 4.83 29.13
C PHE A 168 -4.70 4.17 29.87
N SER A 169 -4.46 3.47 30.97
CA SER A 169 -5.51 3.08 31.92
C SER A 169 -6.10 4.33 32.59
N LYS A 170 -7.41 4.31 32.90
CA LYS A 170 -8.18 5.47 33.42
C LYS A 170 -7.58 6.11 34.69
N GLU A 171 -6.68 5.41 35.39
CA GLU A 171 -6.03 5.85 36.64
C GLU A 171 -4.56 6.29 36.45
N SER A 172 -4.02 6.33 35.23
CA SER A 172 -2.61 6.70 35.02
C SER A 172 -2.36 8.18 35.34
N THR A 173 -1.27 8.44 36.05
CA THR A 173 -0.77 9.79 36.39
C THR A 173 -0.52 10.66 35.14
N PHE A 174 -0.24 10.03 33.99
CA PHE A 174 -0.03 10.71 32.72
C PHE A 174 -1.34 11.27 32.14
N VAL A 175 -2.41 10.47 32.11
CA VAL A 175 -3.73 10.91 31.63
C VAL A 175 -4.32 11.96 32.58
N ALA A 176 -4.10 11.82 33.88
CA ALA A 176 -4.49 12.81 34.88
C ALA A 176 -3.76 14.15 34.70
N ARG A 177 -2.44 14.14 34.45
CA ARG A 177 -1.66 15.35 34.13
C ARG A 177 -2.12 16.00 32.83
N MET A 178 -2.32 15.22 31.77
CA MET A 178 -2.83 15.72 30.49
C MET A 178 -4.22 16.37 30.62
N LYS A 179 -5.14 15.75 31.37
CA LYS A 179 -6.45 16.36 31.65
C LYS A 179 -6.34 17.65 32.46
N ARG A 180 -5.42 17.75 33.43
CA ARG A 180 -5.18 19.00 34.17
C ARG A 180 -4.65 20.10 33.26
N LEU A 181 -3.70 19.79 32.37
CA LEU A 181 -3.16 20.75 31.41
C LEU A 181 -4.24 21.21 30.41
N TYR A 182 -5.05 20.29 29.89
CA TYR A 182 -6.18 20.66 29.02
C TYR A 182 -7.19 21.56 29.77
N LYS A 183 -7.49 21.25 31.04
CA LYS A 183 -8.42 22.03 31.86
C LYS A 183 -7.86 23.41 32.22
N SER A 184 -6.56 23.53 32.48
CA SER A 184 -5.92 24.82 32.75
C SER A 184 -5.95 25.72 31.51
N ILE A 185 -5.56 25.19 30.35
CA ILE A 185 -5.60 25.93 29.08
C ILE A 185 -7.04 26.37 28.75
N LYS A 186 -8.03 25.48 28.92
CA LYS A 186 -9.44 25.79 28.66
C LYS A 186 -10.00 26.84 29.62
N GLN A 187 -9.52 26.91 30.86
CA GLN A 187 -9.92 27.95 31.81
C GLN A 187 -9.30 29.30 31.48
N THR A 188 -8.06 29.33 31.02
CA THR A 188 -7.40 30.56 30.55
C THR A 188 -8.11 31.13 29.33
N LEU A 189 -8.51 30.28 28.38
CA LEU A 189 -9.26 30.66 27.18
C LEU A 189 -10.72 31.10 27.43
N LYS A 190 -11.29 30.78 28.60
CA LYS A 190 -12.67 31.15 28.97
C LYS A 190 -12.74 32.42 29.84
N ARG A 191 -11.58 32.98 30.20
CA ARG A 191 -11.41 34.20 31.01
C ARG A 191 -10.97 35.42 30.18
N GLN A 192 -10.70 35.24 28.88
CA GLN A 192 -10.73 36.29 27.86
C GLN A 192 -12.12 36.35 27.25
#